data_AF-A0A914MY32-F1
#
_entry.id   AF-A0A914MY32-F1
#
_cell.length_a   1.000
_cell.length_b   1.000
_cell.length_c   1.000
_cell.angle_alpha   90.00
_cell.angle_beta   90.00
_cell.angle_gamma   90.00
#
_symmetry.space_group_name_H-M   'P 1'
#
loop_
_entity.id
_entity.type
_entity.pdbx_description
1 polymer ?
#
loop_
_entity_poly.entity_id
_entity_poly.type
_entity_poly.pdbx_seq_one_letter_code
_entity_poly.pdbx_strand_id
1 'polypeptide(L)'
;MHHISFCLSIALGSNRTLIFEDDGIKWSYNVRWNDIFEPITNCNYGEDIAPWLPINNYKDISARIDRQLFLDRRSDIPFEVNYQPEVLPKEFSEILFTQHSNPSLWFHGQLIKYIWRESPATREILEKIEAKIPFVEGPIVGIHVRRTDKFKEAQTRNLDDYFKWTDFWFDIENIKLLPSVKDNKNNLNKTIIQQIPRRIFIATEEPKLVIKEAKKHWNDKYEIFYNKLEAKYGFEEGDPIRYTKDSLLAIMAEIKILVQCQFV
;
A
#
# COMPACT_ATOMS: atom_id res chain seq x y z
N MET A 1 5.07 -4.89 7.11
CA MET A 1 5.43 -3.84 6.14
C MET A 1 5.96 -2.57 6.80
N HIS A 2 5.15 -1.72 7.47
CA HIS A 2 5.65 -0.46 8.05
C HIS A 2 6.78 -0.62 9.09
N HIS A 3 6.73 -1.67 9.92
CA HIS A 3 7.85 -1.98 10.81
C HIS A 3 9.14 -2.32 10.04
N ILE A 4 9.05 -3.08 8.94
CA ILE A 4 10.20 -3.41 8.09
C ILE A 4 10.77 -2.15 7.44
N SER A 5 9.92 -1.22 6.96
CA SER A 5 10.41 0.06 6.42
C SER A 5 11.09 0.93 7.47
N PHE A 6 10.61 0.89 8.71
CA PHE A 6 11.29 1.52 9.84
C PHE A 6 12.69 0.94 10.05
N CYS A 7 12.80 -0.39 10.09
CA CYS A 7 14.10 -1.06 10.22
C CYS A 7 15.03 -0.78 9.04
N LEU A 8 14.51 -0.77 7.81
CA LEU A 8 15.29 -0.50 6.61
C LEU A 8 15.79 0.94 6.58
N SER A 9 14.97 1.91 6.98
CA SER A 9 15.37 3.32 7.05
C SER A 9 16.52 3.53 8.04
N ILE A 10 16.45 2.91 9.22
CA ILE A 10 17.51 2.98 10.24
C ILE A 10 18.77 2.28 9.75
N ALA A 11 18.64 1.11 9.13
CA ALA A 11 19.77 0.39 8.56
C ALA A 11 20.50 1.25 7.51
N LEU A 12 19.77 1.86 6.57
CA LEU A 12 20.34 2.76 5.56
C LEU A 12 21.04 3.97 6.20
N GLY A 13 20.36 4.66 7.11
CA GLY A 13 20.92 5.86 7.76
C GLY A 13 22.12 5.58 8.68
N SER A 14 22.20 4.36 9.24
CA SER A 14 23.33 3.90 10.06
C SER A 14 24.40 3.15 9.27
N ASN A 15 24.29 3.07 7.94
CA ASN A 15 25.19 2.35 7.04
C ASN A 15 25.35 0.86 7.41
N ARG A 16 24.22 0.19 7.62
CA ARG A 16 24.11 -1.23 7.95
C ARG A 16 23.19 -1.94 6.97
N THR A 17 23.43 -3.24 6.80
CA THR A 17 22.53 -4.12 6.06
C THR A 17 21.42 -4.59 6.99
N LEU A 18 20.16 -4.48 6.56
CA LEU A 18 19.02 -5.09 7.26
C LEU A 18 19.01 -6.59 7.01
N ILE A 19 19.03 -7.39 8.08
CA ILE A 19 18.88 -8.86 8.05
C ILE A 19 17.66 -9.22 8.89
N PHE A 20 16.83 -10.16 8.42
CA PHE A 20 15.71 -10.68 9.21
C PHE A 20 16.20 -11.80 10.13
N GLU A 21 15.63 -11.84 11.33
CA GLU A 21 15.80 -12.98 12.23
C GLU A 21 15.32 -14.27 11.57
N ASP A 22 16.11 -15.34 11.71
CA ASP A 22 15.88 -16.63 11.06
C ASP A 22 15.54 -16.51 9.56
N ASP A 23 16.15 -15.57 8.84
CA ASP A 23 15.92 -15.28 7.41
C ASP A 23 14.44 -15.07 7.03
N GLY A 24 13.62 -14.59 7.97
CA GLY A 24 12.19 -14.36 7.76
C GLY A 24 11.38 -15.64 7.59
N ILE A 25 11.86 -16.78 8.14
CA ILE A 25 11.11 -18.05 8.17
C ILE A 25 9.86 -17.92 9.03
N LYS A 26 9.95 -17.19 10.15
CA LYS A 26 8.83 -16.97 11.07
C LYS A 26 8.15 -15.65 10.77
N TRP A 27 6.89 -15.71 10.37
CA TRP A 27 6.05 -14.53 10.18
C TRP A 27 4.61 -14.82 10.58
N SER A 28 3.88 -13.80 11.01
CA SER A 28 2.52 -13.94 11.54
C SER A 28 1.56 -14.59 10.55
N TYR A 29 1.75 -14.41 9.23
CA TYR A 29 0.92 -15.00 8.17
C TYR A 29 1.17 -16.50 7.92
N ASN A 30 1.94 -17.16 8.80
CA ASN A 30 2.27 -18.58 8.70
C ASN A 30 2.83 -18.99 7.32
N VAL A 31 3.65 -18.11 6.76
CA VAL A 31 4.33 -18.26 5.47
C VAL A 31 5.71 -17.64 5.57
N ARG A 32 6.70 -18.19 4.85
CA ARG A 32 8.04 -17.61 4.85
C ARG A 32 8.05 -16.34 4.00
N TRP A 33 8.86 -15.37 4.38
CA TRP A 33 9.04 -14.15 3.61
C TRP A 33 9.31 -14.43 2.12
N ASN A 34 10.27 -15.32 1.85
CA ASN A 34 10.72 -15.66 0.50
C ASN A 34 9.70 -16.44 -0.35
N ASP A 35 8.63 -16.97 0.27
CA ASP A 35 7.53 -17.58 -0.49
C ASP A 35 6.60 -16.51 -1.10
N ILE A 36 6.70 -15.26 -0.63
CA ILE A 36 5.84 -14.14 -1.02
C ILE A 36 6.64 -13.03 -1.71
N PHE A 37 7.76 -12.63 -1.12
CA PHE A 37 8.61 -11.53 -1.56
C PHE A 37 10.01 -12.03 -1.93
N GLU A 38 10.81 -11.19 -2.59
CA GLU A 38 12.24 -11.42 -2.74
C GLU A 38 12.97 -11.20 -1.40
N PRO A 39 14.14 -11.84 -1.19
CA PRO A 39 14.96 -11.59 -0.01
C PRO A 39 15.27 -10.10 0.18
N ILE A 40 15.24 -9.64 1.43
CA ILE A 40 15.55 -8.24 1.76
C ILE A 40 17.02 -7.91 1.50
N THR A 41 17.89 -8.92 1.63
CA THR A 41 19.34 -8.88 1.45
C THR A 41 19.84 -10.24 0.98
N ASN A 42 21.08 -10.29 0.51
CA ASN A 42 21.80 -11.53 0.19
C ASN A 42 22.61 -12.09 1.38
N CYS A 43 22.67 -11.36 2.50
CA CYS A 43 23.25 -11.86 3.74
C CYS A 43 22.37 -12.95 4.38
N ASN A 44 22.99 -13.89 5.09
CA ASN A 44 22.31 -14.99 5.77
C ASN A 44 22.38 -14.83 7.29
N TYR A 45 21.26 -14.97 7.99
CA TYR A 45 21.22 -14.85 9.45
C TYR A 45 22.13 -15.86 10.15
N GLY A 46 22.12 -17.12 9.72
CA GLY A 46 22.90 -18.20 10.31
C GLY A 46 24.43 -18.05 10.14
N GLU A 47 24.86 -17.43 9.05
CA GLU A 47 26.28 -17.22 8.75
C GLU A 47 26.79 -15.86 9.25
N ASP A 48 26.02 -14.79 9.01
CA ASP A 48 26.45 -13.42 9.26
C ASP A 48 26.14 -12.91 10.68
N ILE A 49 25.11 -13.46 11.34
CA ILE A 49 24.62 -12.98 12.65
C ILE A 49 24.76 -14.03 13.76
N ALA A 50 24.26 -15.24 13.56
CA ALA A 50 24.21 -16.28 14.60
C ALA A 50 25.55 -16.56 15.31
N PRO A 51 26.72 -16.54 14.64
CA PRO A 51 28.02 -16.75 15.30
C PRO A 51 28.41 -15.65 16.31
N TRP A 52 27.74 -14.50 16.27
CA TRP A 52 28.06 -13.32 17.06
C TRP A 52 27.03 -13.03 18.16
N LEU A 53 26.08 -13.95 18.38
CA LEU A 53 25.10 -13.83 19.45
C LEU A 53 25.78 -13.99 20.84
N PRO A 54 25.31 -13.27 21.87
CA PRO A 54 24.21 -12.31 21.85
C PRO A 54 24.62 -10.95 21.26
N ILE A 55 23.72 -10.31 20.52
CA ILE A 55 23.90 -8.95 20.01
C ILE A 55 23.13 -7.94 20.87
N ASN A 56 23.64 -6.71 20.95
CA ASN A 56 22.99 -5.64 21.70
C ASN A 56 21.79 -5.06 20.95
N ASN A 57 20.79 -4.58 21.69
CA ASN A 57 19.71 -3.79 21.10
C ASN A 57 20.23 -2.41 20.67
N TYR A 58 19.65 -1.90 19.59
CA TYR A 58 19.85 -0.54 19.12
C TYR A 58 19.40 0.47 20.19
N LYS A 59 20.29 1.39 20.58
CA LYS A 59 20.03 2.37 21.65
C LYS A 59 20.15 3.85 21.26
N ASP A 60 20.97 4.23 20.25
CA ASP A 60 21.07 5.54 19.54
C ASP A 60 22.41 5.62 18.74
N ILE A 61 22.81 6.78 18.21
CA ILE A 61 24.07 7.14 17.50
C ILE A 61 25.34 6.61 18.18
N SER A 62 25.37 6.43 19.51
CA SER A 62 26.51 5.79 20.20
C SER A 62 26.66 4.30 19.87
N ALA A 63 25.62 3.67 19.35
CA ALA A 63 25.62 2.30 18.83
C ALA A 63 26.40 2.16 17.50
N ARG A 64 27.06 3.22 17.00
CA ARG A 64 28.03 3.14 15.89
C ARG A 64 29.22 2.22 16.19
N ILE A 65 29.51 1.92 17.46
CA ILE A 65 30.63 1.06 17.85
C ILE A 65 30.34 -0.40 17.52
N ASP A 66 29.12 -0.87 17.79
CA ASP A 66 28.75 -2.27 17.56
C ASP A 66 28.54 -2.52 16.07
N ARG A 67 29.08 -3.62 15.53
CA ARG A 67 28.89 -3.97 14.11
C ARG A 67 27.52 -4.56 13.80
N GLN A 68 26.89 -5.16 14.80
CA GLN A 68 25.60 -5.83 14.70
C GLN A 68 24.71 -5.39 15.85
N LEU A 69 23.45 -5.10 15.56
CA LEU A 69 22.48 -4.60 16.52
C LEU A 69 21.11 -5.20 16.22
N PHE A 70 20.40 -5.56 17.27
CA PHE A 70 18.99 -5.94 17.18
C PHE A 70 18.12 -4.68 17.22
N LEU A 71 17.13 -4.58 16.34
CA LEU A 71 16.22 -3.44 16.32
C LEU A 71 14.83 -3.87 16.78
N ASP A 72 14.43 -3.35 17.93
CA ASP A 72 13.11 -3.60 18.51
C ASP A 72 11.97 -3.00 17.67
N ARG A 73 10.73 -3.38 17.98
CA ARG A 73 9.57 -2.75 17.34
C ARG A 73 9.56 -1.27 17.68
N ARG A 74 9.13 -0.45 16.73
CA ARG A 74 9.05 1.01 16.91
C ARG A 74 8.28 1.42 18.18
N SER A 75 7.22 0.70 18.52
CA SER A 75 6.41 0.93 19.73
C SER A 75 7.16 0.69 21.04
N ASP A 76 8.23 -0.11 20.99
CA ASP A 76 8.92 -0.61 22.18
C ASP A 76 10.21 0.19 22.44
N ILE A 77 10.55 1.13 21.55
CA ILE A 77 11.73 1.99 21.65
C ILE A 77 11.37 3.26 22.44
N PRO A 78 11.93 3.49 23.65
CA PRO A 78 11.51 4.58 24.54
C PRO A 78 12.20 5.92 24.25
N PHE A 79 12.91 6.04 23.12
CA PHE A 79 13.70 7.21 22.75
C PHE A 79 13.48 7.59 21.28
N GLU A 80 13.82 8.83 20.93
CA GLU A 80 13.74 9.30 19.56
C GLU A 80 14.80 8.63 18.69
N VAL A 81 14.38 8.10 17.54
CA VAL A 81 15.27 7.38 16.64
C VAL A 81 15.66 8.28 15.47
N ASN A 82 16.96 8.38 15.20
CA ASN A 82 17.43 9.02 13.97
C ASN A 82 17.06 8.17 12.74
N TYR A 83 16.91 8.81 11.57
CA TYR A 83 16.64 8.13 10.31
C TYR A 83 15.29 7.39 10.25
N GLN A 84 14.28 7.89 10.96
CA GLN A 84 12.91 7.38 10.83
C GLN A 84 12.41 7.51 9.37
N PRO A 85 11.49 6.64 8.89
CA PRO A 85 10.98 6.70 7.52
C PRO A 85 10.37 8.04 7.11
N GLU A 86 9.85 8.80 8.07
CA GLU A 86 9.28 10.13 7.86
C GLU A 86 10.34 11.22 7.64
N VAL A 87 11.62 10.92 7.89
CA VAL A 87 12.73 11.85 7.74
C VAL A 87 13.28 11.76 6.33
N LEU A 88 13.26 12.88 5.62
CA LEU A 88 13.81 12.98 4.27
C LEU A 88 15.35 13.11 4.29
N PRO A 89 16.10 12.27 3.54
CA PRO A 89 17.54 12.45 3.37
C PRO A 89 17.86 13.80 2.72
N LYS A 90 18.89 14.48 3.23
CA LYS A 90 19.26 15.83 2.78
C LYS A 90 19.63 15.84 1.29
N GLU A 91 20.21 14.76 0.80
CA GLU A 91 20.66 14.55 -0.56
C GLU A 91 19.52 14.66 -1.59
N PHE A 92 18.28 14.33 -1.19
CA PHE A 92 17.10 14.40 -2.06
C PHE A 92 16.20 15.60 -1.75
N SER A 93 16.56 16.42 -0.76
CA SER A 93 15.66 17.46 -0.23
C SER A 93 15.32 18.52 -1.27
N GLU A 94 16.33 19.09 -1.93
CA GLU A 94 16.15 20.17 -2.92
C GLU A 94 15.23 19.74 -4.08
N ILE A 95 15.50 18.57 -4.67
CA ILE A 95 14.70 18.10 -5.80
C ILE A 95 13.28 17.72 -5.37
N LEU A 96 13.11 17.06 -4.22
CA LEU A 96 11.78 16.61 -3.81
C LEU A 96 10.89 17.75 -3.32
N PHE A 97 11.45 18.78 -2.68
CA PHE A 97 10.67 19.97 -2.32
C PHE A 97 10.11 20.71 -3.55
N THR A 98 10.77 20.60 -4.71
CA THR A 98 10.27 21.21 -5.96
C THR A 98 9.33 20.30 -6.74
N GLN A 99 9.51 18.97 -6.66
CA GLN A 99 8.80 18.01 -7.53
C GLN A 99 7.69 17.22 -6.84
N HIS A 100 7.58 17.24 -5.51
CA HIS A 100 6.62 16.42 -4.78
C HIS A 100 5.94 17.19 -3.65
N SER A 101 4.60 17.09 -3.57
CA SER A 101 3.80 17.76 -2.54
C SER A 101 4.01 17.19 -1.13
N ASN A 102 4.54 15.95 -1.03
CA ASN A 102 4.91 15.32 0.24
C ASN A 102 6.24 14.54 0.10
N PRO A 103 7.40 15.21 0.20
CA PRO A 103 8.72 14.61 0.00
C PRO A 103 9.03 13.41 0.91
N SER A 104 8.69 13.51 2.20
CA SER A 104 8.92 12.43 3.16
C SER A 104 8.14 11.16 2.79
N LEU A 105 6.87 11.31 2.39
CA LEU A 105 6.06 10.17 1.95
C LEU A 105 6.62 9.52 0.68
N TRP A 106 7.16 10.33 -0.25
CA TRP A 106 7.81 9.80 -1.45
C TRP A 106 9.02 8.93 -1.09
N PHE A 107 9.87 9.39 -0.16
CA PHE A 107 11.04 8.63 0.28
C PHE A 107 10.64 7.33 0.99
N HIS A 108 9.66 7.40 1.89
CA HIS A 108 9.10 6.21 2.53
C HIS A 108 8.53 5.23 1.48
N GLY A 109 7.89 5.74 0.44
CA GLY A 109 7.44 4.96 -0.72
C GLY A 109 8.56 4.20 -1.42
N GLN A 110 9.78 4.76 -1.52
CA GLN A 110 10.93 4.04 -2.08
C GLN A 110 11.35 2.85 -1.21
N LEU A 111 11.32 3.02 0.12
CA LEU A 111 11.61 1.92 1.06
C LEU A 111 10.57 0.79 0.91
N ILE A 112 9.29 1.14 0.87
CA ILE A 112 8.21 0.18 0.67
C ILE A 112 8.34 -0.51 -0.69
N LYS A 113 8.67 0.23 -1.76
CA LYS A 113 8.92 -0.34 -3.10
C LYS A 113 10.04 -1.37 -3.08
N TYR A 114 11.14 -1.12 -2.36
CA TYR A 114 12.20 -2.10 -2.18
C TYR A 114 11.69 -3.33 -1.42
N ILE A 115 10.99 -3.15 -0.31
CA ILE A 115 10.49 -4.27 0.51
C ILE A 115 9.43 -5.09 -0.23
N TRP A 116 8.60 -4.46 -1.07
CA TRP A 116 7.48 -5.09 -1.77
C TRP A 116 7.90 -5.89 -3.03
N ARG A 117 9.20 -6.09 -3.30
CA ARG A 117 9.58 -6.92 -4.46
C ARG A 117 8.96 -8.30 -4.36
N GLU A 118 8.03 -8.60 -5.25
CA GLU A 118 7.26 -9.84 -5.25
C GLU A 118 8.15 -11.00 -5.70
N SER A 119 8.02 -12.18 -5.09
CA SER A 119 8.63 -13.40 -5.62
C SER A 119 8.09 -13.69 -7.03
N PRO A 120 8.80 -14.43 -7.91
CA PRO A 120 8.30 -14.76 -9.24
C PRO A 120 6.91 -15.43 -9.24
N ALA A 121 6.68 -16.35 -8.29
CA ALA A 121 5.39 -17.04 -8.15
C ALA A 121 4.27 -16.09 -7.69
N THR A 122 4.56 -15.22 -6.72
CA THR A 122 3.60 -14.20 -6.26
C THR A 122 3.26 -13.23 -7.37
N ARG A 123 4.28 -12.75 -8.10
CA ARG A 123 4.11 -11.80 -9.21
C ARG A 123 3.16 -12.35 -10.27
N GLU A 124 3.34 -13.59 -10.70
CA GLU A 124 2.45 -14.24 -11.67
C GLU A 124 0.99 -14.30 -11.19
N ILE A 125 0.77 -14.61 -9.90
CA ILE A 125 -0.57 -14.64 -9.31
C ILE A 125 -1.20 -13.25 -9.30
N LEU A 126 -0.46 -12.24 -8.86
CA LEU A 126 -0.96 -10.88 -8.71
C LEU A 126 -1.24 -10.23 -10.07
N GLU A 127 -0.36 -10.41 -11.06
CA GLU A 127 -0.56 -9.93 -12.43
C GLU A 127 -1.82 -10.53 -13.08
N LYS A 128 -2.10 -11.82 -12.85
CA LYS A 128 -3.34 -12.47 -13.32
C LYS A 128 -4.62 -11.89 -12.71
N ILE A 129 -4.54 -11.39 -11.47
CA ILE A 129 -5.69 -10.77 -10.80
C ILE A 129 -5.86 -9.34 -11.31
N GLU A 130 -4.76 -8.59 -11.38
CA GLU A 130 -4.71 -7.21 -11.86
C GLU A 130 -5.18 -7.08 -13.31
N ALA A 131 -4.82 -8.02 -14.18
CA ALA A 131 -5.24 -8.04 -15.59
C ALA A 131 -6.77 -8.12 -15.80
N LYS A 132 -7.54 -8.44 -14.76
CA LYS A 132 -9.02 -8.45 -14.81
C LYS A 132 -9.62 -7.05 -14.64
N ILE A 133 -8.82 -6.06 -14.27
CA ILE A 133 -9.24 -4.68 -14.06
C ILE A 133 -8.94 -3.89 -15.33
N PRO A 134 -9.95 -3.30 -16.01
CA PRO A 134 -9.77 -2.70 -17.33
C PRO A 134 -9.23 -1.26 -17.23
N PHE A 135 -8.04 -1.08 -16.66
CA PHE A 135 -7.39 0.23 -16.57
C PHE A 135 -7.16 0.90 -17.93
N VAL A 136 -7.01 0.10 -19.00
CA VAL A 136 -6.84 0.60 -20.37
C VAL A 136 -8.10 1.24 -20.96
N GLU A 137 -9.28 0.92 -20.42
CA GLU A 137 -10.55 1.49 -20.87
C GLU A 137 -10.78 2.90 -20.29
N GLY A 138 -9.84 3.40 -19.48
CA GLY A 138 -9.81 4.75 -18.88
C GLY A 138 -9.79 4.72 -17.33
N PRO A 139 -10.13 5.83 -16.65
CA PRO A 139 -9.87 5.97 -15.23
C PRO A 139 -10.80 5.14 -14.35
N ILE A 140 -10.24 4.70 -13.22
CA ILE A 140 -10.90 3.96 -12.15
C ILE A 140 -10.55 4.65 -10.83
N VAL A 141 -11.56 4.92 -10.00
CA VAL A 141 -11.38 5.40 -8.62
C VAL A 141 -11.33 4.20 -7.67
N GLY A 142 -10.30 4.13 -6.85
CA GLY A 142 -10.16 3.13 -5.79
C GLY A 142 -10.91 3.56 -4.53
N ILE A 143 -11.53 2.60 -3.86
CA ILE A 143 -12.20 2.79 -2.57
C ILE A 143 -11.74 1.65 -1.66
N HIS A 144 -11.16 1.99 -0.50
CA HIS A 144 -10.82 1.01 0.52
C HIS A 144 -11.77 1.15 1.72
N VAL A 145 -12.63 0.15 1.91
CA VAL A 145 -13.63 0.11 2.99
C VAL A 145 -13.17 -0.85 4.07
N ARG A 146 -12.71 -0.29 5.20
CA ARG A 146 -12.24 -1.01 6.39
C ARG A 146 -13.26 -0.87 7.55
N ARG A 147 -13.90 -1.96 7.98
CA ARG A 147 -14.98 -2.02 8.98
C ARG A 147 -14.70 -2.93 10.19
N THR A 148 -14.19 -4.15 10.00
CA THR A 148 -14.35 -5.28 10.97
C THR A 148 -13.88 -5.01 12.40
N ASP A 149 -12.60 -5.18 12.72
CA ASP A 149 -11.99 -4.85 14.02
C ASP A 149 -11.62 -3.37 14.12
N LYS A 150 -11.58 -2.67 12.97
CA LYS A 150 -11.06 -1.32 12.87
C LYS A 150 -11.94 -0.25 13.53
N PHE A 151 -13.20 -0.54 13.86
CA PHE A 151 -14.03 0.38 14.63
C PHE A 151 -13.41 0.78 15.98
N LYS A 152 -12.50 -0.03 16.52
CA LYS A 152 -11.75 0.29 17.75
C LYS A 152 -10.69 1.38 17.55
N GLU A 153 -10.22 1.56 16.32
CA GLU A 153 -9.14 2.50 15.98
C GLU A 153 -9.62 3.70 15.14
N ALA A 154 -10.70 3.53 14.37
CA ALA A 154 -11.25 4.54 13.48
C ALA A 154 -12.77 4.46 13.44
N GLN A 155 -13.43 5.59 13.18
CA GLN A 155 -14.88 5.63 13.04
C GLN A 155 -15.33 4.87 11.78
N THR A 156 -16.33 4.00 11.93
CA THR A 156 -17.00 3.36 10.79
C THR A 156 -17.67 4.42 9.91
N ARG A 157 -17.37 4.39 8.62
CA ARG A 157 -17.94 5.30 7.61
C ARG A 157 -18.96 4.59 6.73
N ASN A 158 -20.05 5.29 6.41
CA ASN A 158 -21.06 4.82 5.47
C ASN A 158 -20.50 4.88 4.04
N LEU A 159 -21.01 4.04 3.13
CA LEU A 159 -20.55 4.06 1.73
C LEU A 159 -20.83 5.41 1.06
N ASP A 160 -21.92 6.09 1.41
CA ASP A 160 -22.26 7.42 0.90
C ASP A 160 -21.08 8.42 1.00
N ASP A 161 -20.32 8.37 2.09
CA ASP A 161 -19.17 9.27 2.30
C ASP A 161 -18.07 9.03 1.25
N TYR A 162 -17.78 7.77 0.90
CA TYR A 162 -16.79 7.42 -0.12
C TYR A 162 -17.29 7.78 -1.52
N PHE A 163 -18.55 7.48 -1.82
CA PHE A 163 -19.15 7.76 -3.12
C PHE A 163 -19.31 9.26 -3.38
N LYS A 164 -19.49 10.08 -2.34
CA LYS A 164 -19.47 11.54 -2.46
C LYS A 164 -18.14 12.06 -3.01
N TRP A 165 -17.01 11.57 -2.50
CA TRP A 165 -15.69 11.98 -3.00
C TRP A 165 -15.39 11.42 -4.39
N THR A 166 -15.86 10.21 -4.65
CA THR A 166 -15.80 9.57 -5.98
C THR A 166 -16.57 10.40 -7.01
N ASP A 167 -17.79 10.83 -6.68
CA ASP A 167 -18.61 11.69 -7.51
C ASP A 167 -17.91 13.01 -7.82
N PHE A 168 -17.41 13.66 -6.77
CA PHE A 168 -16.67 14.91 -6.88
C PHE A 168 -15.47 14.78 -7.81
N TRP A 169 -14.69 13.70 -7.69
CA TRP A 169 -13.53 13.48 -8.56
C TRP A 169 -13.95 13.33 -10.03
N PHE A 170 -14.93 12.48 -10.34
CA PHE A 170 -15.42 12.32 -11.71
C PHE A 170 -16.02 13.60 -12.28
N ASP A 171 -16.71 14.40 -11.47
CA ASP A 171 -17.25 15.69 -11.89
C ASP A 171 -16.14 16.67 -12.29
N ILE A 172 -15.08 16.76 -11.49
CA ILE A 172 -13.91 17.59 -11.78
C ILE A 172 -13.19 17.12 -13.05
N GLU A 173 -12.97 15.81 -13.22
CA GLU A 173 -12.33 15.29 -14.43
C GLU A 173 -13.17 15.52 -15.69
N ASN A 174 -14.50 15.38 -15.60
CA ASN A 174 -15.39 15.72 -16.71
C ASN A 174 -15.33 17.22 -17.07
N ILE A 175 -15.22 18.10 -16.07
CA ILE A 175 -15.06 19.55 -16.30
C ILE A 175 -13.74 19.86 -17.03
N LYS A 176 -12.64 19.16 -16.70
CA LYS A 176 -11.34 19.34 -17.36
C LYS A 176 -11.36 18.98 -18.85
N LEU A 177 -12.28 18.10 -19.27
CA LEU A 177 -12.47 17.73 -20.68
C LEU A 177 -13.32 18.74 -21.47
N LEU A 178 -13.95 19.71 -20.80
CA LEU A 178 -14.73 20.73 -21.50
C LEU A 178 -13.81 21.62 -22.35
N PRO A 179 -14.21 21.96 -23.60
CA PRO A 179 -13.46 22.90 -24.41
C PRO A 179 -13.26 24.23 -23.68
N SER A 180 -12.04 24.76 -23.69
CA SER A 180 -11.77 26.09 -23.15
C SER A 180 -12.63 27.12 -23.87
N VAL A 181 -13.36 27.94 -23.11
CA VAL A 181 -14.27 29.00 -23.62
C VAL A 181 -13.56 30.01 -24.55
N LYS A 182 -12.22 30.04 -24.54
CA LYS A 182 -11.41 30.92 -25.39
C LYS A 182 -11.32 30.50 -26.87
N ASP A 183 -11.64 29.25 -27.22
CA ASP A 183 -11.43 28.74 -28.59
C ASP A 183 -12.68 28.78 -29.49
N ASN A 184 -13.86 29.11 -28.96
CA ASN A 184 -15.13 28.96 -29.69
C ASN A 184 -15.90 30.28 -29.87
N LYS A 185 -15.32 31.24 -30.60
CA LYS A 185 -16.12 32.35 -31.15
C LYS A 185 -16.92 31.98 -32.40
N ASN A 186 -16.63 30.85 -33.08
CA ASN A 186 -17.13 30.66 -34.45
C ASN A 186 -17.78 29.31 -34.82
N ASN A 187 -18.09 28.37 -33.91
CA ASN A 187 -18.80 27.15 -34.32
C ASN A 187 -19.83 26.66 -33.28
N LEU A 188 -21.10 26.95 -33.55
CA LEU A 188 -22.29 26.47 -32.82
C LEU A 188 -22.69 25.02 -33.18
N ASN A 189 -21.71 24.16 -33.45
CA ASN A 189 -21.98 22.74 -33.55
C ASN A 189 -21.91 22.14 -32.15
N LYS A 190 -23.04 21.57 -31.72
CA LYS A 190 -23.26 20.94 -30.42
C LYS A 190 -22.28 19.78 -30.23
N THR A 191 -21.06 20.07 -29.77
CA THR A 191 -20.06 19.05 -29.46
C THR A 191 -20.65 18.14 -28.38
N ILE A 192 -20.90 16.88 -28.73
CA ILE A 192 -21.27 15.85 -27.75
C ILE A 192 -20.06 15.70 -26.83
N ILE A 193 -20.15 16.24 -25.61
CA ILE A 193 -19.13 16.04 -24.58
C ILE A 193 -19.30 14.59 -24.10
N GLN A 194 -18.36 13.73 -24.51
CA GLN A 194 -18.32 12.36 -24.03
C GLN A 194 -17.93 12.38 -22.55
N GLN A 195 -18.85 11.98 -21.68
CA GLN A 195 -18.56 11.85 -20.25
C GLN A 195 -17.64 10.65 -20.02
N ILE A 196 -16.73 10.80 -19.06
CA ILE A 196 -15.88 9.72 -18.59
C ILE A 196 -16.75 8.64 -17.95
N PRO A 197 -16.63 7.37 -18.36
CA PRO A 197 -17.29 6.26 -17.67
C PRO A 197 -16.88 6.21 -16.19
N ARG A 198 -17.86 6.20 -15.29
CA ARG A 198 -17.59 6.15 -13.85
C ARG A 198 -17.32 4.72 -13.41
N ARG A 199 -16.05 4.38 -13.26
CA ARG A 199 -15.59 3.06 -12.81
C ARG A 199 -14.96 3.15 -11.43
N ILE A 200 -15.27 2.18 -10.59
CA ILE A 200 -14.70 2.09 -9.25
C ILE A 200 -14.12 0.71 -8.98
N PHE A 201 -13.07 0.65 -8.19
CA PHE A 201 -12.57 -0.57 -7.58
C PHE A 201 -12.75 -0.50 -6.06
N ILE A 202 -13.46 -1.47 -5.49
CA ILE A 202 -13.68 -1.55 -4.04
C ILE A 202 -12.83 -2.67 -3.44
N ALA A 203 -11.91 -2.30 -2.55
CA ALA A 203 -11.17 -3.19 -1.66
C ALA A 203 -11.82 -3.20 -0.27
N THR A 204 -12.05 -4.38 0.29
CA THR A 204 -12.70 -4.50 1.61
C THR A 204 -12.57 -5.92 2.15
N GLU A 205 -12.48 -6.05 3.47
CA GLU A 205 -12.51 -7.32 4.16
C GLU A 205 -13.93 -7.94 4.24
N GLU A 206 -14.98 -7.21 3.87
CA GLU A 206 -16.38 -7.69 3.87
C GLU A 206 -17.04 -7.65 2.48
N PRO A 207 -16.46 -8.31 1.44
CA PRO A 207 -16.88 -8.11 0.06
C PRO A 207 -18.35 -8.49 -0.18
N LYS A 208 -18.87 -9.50 0.52
CA LYS A 208 -20.28 -9.91 0.35
C LYS A 208 -21.28 -8.83 0.76
N LEU A 209 -21.00 -8.09 1.84
CA LEU A 209 -21.89 -7.06 2.37
C LEU A 209 -21.71 -5.75 1.60
N VAL A 210 -20.47 -5.29 1.51
CA VAL A 210 -20.13 -4.00 0.89
C VAL A 210 -20.47 -3.98 -0.59
N ILE A 211 -20.16 -5.04 -1.35
CA ILE A 211 -20.46 -5.07 -2.79
C ILE A 211 -21.97 -5.22 -3.04
N LYS A 212 -22.70 -5.94 -2.17
CA LYS A 212 -24.16 -6.02 -2.26
C LYS A 212 -24.81 -4.66 -2.01
N GLU A 213 -24.37 -3.93 -0.99
CA GLU A 213 -24.80 -2.56 -0.70
C GLU A 213 -24.46 -1.63 -1.87
N ALA A 214 -23.22 -1.70 -2.37
CA ALA A 214 -22.74 -0.87 -3.47
C ALA A 214 -23.58 -1.08 -4.75
N LYS A 215 -23.80 -2.34 -5.13
CA LYS A 215 -24.61 -2.68 -6.30
C LYS A 215 -26.09 -2.31 -6.13
N LYS A 216 -26.62 -2.32 -4.91
CA LYS A 216 -28.01 -1.97 -4.65
C LYS A 216 -28.27 -0.47 -4.90
N HIS A 217 -27.34 0.40 -4.51
CA HIS A 217 -27.58 1.85 -4.52
C HIS A 217 -26.89 2.59 -5.68
N TRP A 218 -25.86 2.03 -6.32
CA TRP A 218 -25.02 2.76 -7.28
C TRP A 218 -24.73 2.03 -8.59
N ASN A 219 -25.34 0.86 -8.86
CA ASN A 219 -25.07 0.07 -10.07
C ASN A 219 -25.61 0.71 -11.37
N ASP A 220 -26.51 1.68 -11.26
CA ASP A 220 -27.00 2.49 -12.37
C ASP A 220 -26.02 3.61 -12.76
N LYS A 221 -25.17 4.03 -11.83
CA LYS A 221 -24.22 5.14 -12.00
C LYS A 221 -22.77 4.68 -12.21
N TYR A 222 -22.39 3.55 -11.62
CA TYR A 222 -21.02 3.07 -11.58
C TYR A 222 -20.88 1.65 -12.13
N GLU A 223 -19.80 1.43 -12.88
CA GLU A 223 -19.29 0.09 -13.11
C GLU A 223 -18.34 -0.30 -11.96
N ILE A 224 -18.70 -1.38 -11.26
CA ILE A 224 -18.11 -1.75 -9.97
C ILE A 224 -17.21 -2.97 -10.10
N PHE A 225 -15.91 -2.76 -9.91
CA PHE A 225 -14.88 -3.79 -9.79
C PHE A 225 -14.53 -4.05 -8.32
N TYR A 226 -14.11 -5.28 -8.04
CA TYR A 226 -13.65 -5.72 -6.73
C TYR A 226 -12.88 -7.02 -6.89
N ASN A 227 -12.05 -7.37 -5.90
CA ASN A 227 -11.35 -8.64 -5.91
C ASN A 227 -12.33 -9.81 -5.75
N LYS A 228 -12.38 -10.70 -6.74
CA LYS A 228 -13.27 -11.88 -6.76
C LYS A 228 -12.65 -13.12 -6.10
N LEU A 229 -11.43 -13.02 -5.57
CA LEU A 229 -10.89 -14.11 -4.75
C LEU A 229 -11.82 -14.34 -3.57
N GLU A 230 -12.27 -15.58 -3.36
CA GLU A 230 -12.99 -16.00 -2.16
C GLU A 230 -12.06 -16.10 -0.94
N ALA A 231 -11.12 -15.16 -0.84
CA ALA A 231 -10.23 -15.07 0.30
C ALA A 231 -11.07 -14.72 1.54
N LYS A 232 -10.81 -15.44 2.61
CA LYS A 232 -11.39 -15.13 3.91
C LYS A 232 -10.41 -14.19 4.62
N TYR A 233 -10.86 -12.99 4.94
CA TYR A 233 -10.03 -11.96 5.60
C TYR A 233 -10.01 -12.08 7.14
N GLY A 234 -10.79 -13.03 7.68
CA GLY A 234 -11.07 -13.12 9.12
C GLY A 234 -11.97 -11.98 9.61
N PHE A 235 -12.57 -12.13 10.78
CA PHE A 235 -13.50 -11.13 11.33
C PHE A 235 -12.90 -10.29 12.46
N GLU A 236 -11.93 -10.82 13.20
CA GLU A 236 -11.39 -10.17 14.39
C GLU A 236 -9.85 -10.23 14.43
N GLU A 237 -9.26 -9.44 15.31
CA GLU A 237 -7.84 -9.57 15.63
C GLU A 237 -7.55 -10.95 16.22
N GLY A 238 -6.53 -11.63 15.68
CA GLY A 238 -6.17 -12.98 16.13
C GLY A 238 -6.89 -14.12 15.39
N ASP A 239 -7.83 -13.82 14.49
CA ASP A 239 -8.46 -14.85 13.66
C ASP A 239 -7.41 -15.55 12.78
N PRO A 240 -7.18 -16.87 12.92
CA PRO A 240 -6.16 -17.58 12.15
C PRO A 240 -6.35 -17.46 10.63
N ILE A 241 -7.59 -17.26 10.18
CA ILE A 241 -7.92 -17.13 8.77
C ILE A 241 -7.31 -15.86 8.15
N ARG A 242 -7.18 -14.78 8.94
CA ARG A 242 -6.51 -13.53 8.56
C ARG A 242 -5.02 -13.71 8.29
N TYR A 243 -4.43 -14.73 8.90
CA TYR A 243 -3.00 -14.99 8.92
C TYR A 243 -2.64 -16.20 8.05
N THR A 244 -3.15 -16.19 6.83
CA THR A 244 -2.91 -17.22 5.81
C THR A 244 -2.24 -16.62 4.57
N LYS A 245 -1.56 -17.48 3.80
CA LYS A 245 -1.02 -17.12 2.49
C LYS A 245 -2.08 -16.55 1.56
N ASP A 246 -3.27 -17.15 1.50
CA ASP A 246 -4.34 -16.72 0.61
C ASP A 246 -4.91 -15.35 1.00
N SER A 247 -5.11 -15.10 2.30
CA SER A 247 -5.53 -13.79 2.80
C SER A 247 -4.50 -12.72 2.46
N LEU A 248 -3.20 -13.02 2.66
CA LEU A 248 -2.12 -12.12 2.30
C LEU A 248 -2.11 -11.80 0.80
N LEU A 249 -2.19 -12.81 -0.07
CA LEU A 249 -2.22 -12.61 -1.52
C LEU A 249 -3.42 -11.78 -1.97
N ALA A 250 -4.58 -11.96 -1.33
CA ALA A 250 -5.77 -11.17 -1.64
C ALA A 250 -5.61 -9.69 -1.24
N ILE A 251 -5.07 -9.42 -0.05
CA ILE A 251 -4.73 -8.05 0.39
C ILE A 251 -3.67 -7.43 -0.54
N MET A 252 -2.64 -8.19 -0.91
CA MET A 252 -1.60 -7.71 -1.82
C MET A 252 -2.17 -7.34 -3.19
N ALA A 253 -3.09 -8.15 -3.74
CA ALA A 253 -3.75 -7.86 -5.00
C ALA A 253 -4.61 -6.59 -4.92
N GLU A 254 -5.38 -6.43 -3.83
CA GLU A 254 -6.18 -5.22 -3.61
C GLU A 254 -5.31 -3.96 -3.52
N ILE A 255 -4.22 -4.01 -2.76
CA ILE A 255 -3.27 -2.88 -2.66
C ILE A 255 -2.66 -2.58 -4.04
N LYS A 256 -2.23 -3.60 -4.78
CA LYS A 256 -1.63 -3.43 -6.12
C LYS A 256 -2.60 -2.73 -7.08
N ILE A 257 -3.86 -3.15 -7.08
CA ILE A 257 -4.93 -2.53 -7.89
C ILE A 257 -5.21 -1.11 -7.42
N LEU A 258 -5.35 -0.86 -6.11
CA LEU A 258 -5.59 0.48 -5.57
C LEU A 258 -4.49 1.47 -5.98
N VAL A 259 -3.23 1.05 -5.98
CA VAL A 259 -2.09 1.89 -6.41
C VAL A 259 -2.17 2.29 -7.89
N GLN A 260 -2.84 1.50 -8.73
CA GLN A 260 -3.05 1.82 -10.15
C GLN A 260 -4.28 2.72 -10.42
N CYS A 261 -5.18 2.85 -9.45
CA CYS A 261 -6.32 3.76 -9.56
C CYS A 261 -5.85 5.22 -9.65
N GLN A 262 -6.60 6.04 -10.39
CA GLN A 262 -6.26 7.46 -10.60
C GLN A 262 -6.54 8.33 -9.37
N PHE A 263 -7.38 7.84 -8.47
CA PHE A 263 -7.71 8.45 -7.19
C PHE A 263 -8.07 7.35 -6.19
N VAL A 264 -7.70 7.52 -4.91
CA VAL A 264 -7.97 6.60 -3.79
C VAL A 264 -8.33 7.41 -2.55
#